data_AF-A0A537Y0P2-F1
#
_entry.id   AF-A0A537Y0P2-F1
#
_cell.length_a   1.000
_cell.length_b   1.000
_cell.length_c   1.000
_cell.angle_alpha   90.00
_cell.angle_beta   90.00
_cell.angle_gamma   90.00
#
_symmetry.space_group_name_H-M   'P 1'
#
loop_
_entity.id
_entity.type
_entity.pdbx_description
1 polymer ?
#
loop_
_entity_poly.entity_id
_entity_poly.type
_entity_poly.pdbx_seq_one_letter_code
_entity_poly.pdbx_strand_id
1 'polypeptide(L)' 'MTNKDAFDLWWQWAEKPLDSPPMIDGNIRYPVMALSPEGWPDRAKVNEAGAETDKVRSATP' A
#
# COMPACT_ATOMS: atom_id res chain seq x y z
N MET A 1 -18.18 -10.20 -0.04
CA MET A 1 -16.70 -10.19 -0.08
C MET A 1 -16.27 -8.82 0.41
N THR A 2 -15.64 -8.74 1.58
CA THR A 2 -15.14 -7.49 2.13
C THR A 2 -14.07 -6.94 1.18
N ASN A 3 -14.31 -5.74 0.64
CA ASN A 3 -13.37 -5.07 -0.24
C ASN A 3 -12.16 -4.66 0.63
N LYS A 4 -11.02 -5.33 0.46
CA LYS A 4 -9.80 -5.08 1.24
C LYS A 4 -9.24 -3.71 0.85
N ASP A 5 -8.97 -2.85 1.84
CA ASP A 5 -8.36 -1.56 1.59
C ASP A 5 -6.84 -1.67 1.39
N ALA A 6 -6.18 -0.57 1.01
CA ALA A 6 -4.75 -0.57 0.75
C ALA A 6 -3.94 -0.95 2.00
N PHE A 7 -4.44 -0.57 3.19
CA PHE A 7 -3.86 -0.98 4.46
C PHE A 7 -3.96 -2.48 4.70
N ASP A 8 -5.11 -3.10 4.46
CA ASP A 8 -5.28 -4.54 4.62
C ASP A 8 -4.30 -5.32 3.71
N LEU A 9 -4.08 -4.83 2.48
CA LEU A 9 -3.12 -5.42 1.56
C LEU A 9 -1.67 -5.19 2.02
N TRP A 10 -1.32 -3.97 2.42
CA TRP A 10 -0.02 -3.64 2.98
C TRP A 10 0.31 -4.48 4.21
N TRP A 11 -0.64 -4.58 5.16
CA TRP A 11 -0.45 -5.31 6.41
C TRP A 11 -0.26 -6.81 6.16
N GLN A 12 -1.04 -7.40 5.24
CA GLN A 12 -0.86 -8.79 4.81
C GLN A 12 0.51 -9.05 4.19
N TRP A 13 1.12 -8.06 3.53
CA TRP A 13 2.48 -8.15 3.03
C TRP A 13 3.51 -7.94 4.14
N ALA A 14 3.33 -6.96 5.01
CA ALA A 14 4.24 -6.63 6.10
C ALA A 14 4.38 -7.78 7.13
N GLU A 15 3.32 -8.57 7.32
CA GLU A 15 3.35 -9.78 8.17
C GLU A 15 4.07 -10.97 7.51
N LYS A 16 4.41 -10.91 6.22
CA LYS A 16 5.11 -12.00 5.53
C LYS A 16 6.62 -11.97 5.83
N PRO A 17 7.29 -13.15 5.83
CA PRO A 17 8.74 -13.22 5.82
C PRO A 17 9.33 -12.46 4.62
N LEU A 18 10.48 -11.80 4.82
CA LEU A 18 11.22 -11.07 3.78
C LEU A 18 11.54 -11.91 2.54
N ASP A 19 11.68 -13.22 2.70
CA ASP A 19 11.96 -14.17 1.61
C ASP A 19 10.72 -14.53 0.77
N SER A 20 9.54 -14.02 1.13
CA SER A 20 8.31 -14.27 0.38
C SER A 20 8.23 -13.34 -0.83
N PRO A 21 7.81 -13.84 -2.01
CA PRO A 21 7.57 -13.00 -3.18
C PRO A 21 6.55 -11.89 -2.86
N PRO A 22 6.77 -10.65 -3.31
CA PRO A 22 5.78 -9.59 -3.12
C PRO A 22 4.50 -9.94 -3.88
N MET A 23 3.42 -10.23 -3.14
CA MET A 23 2.10 -10.55 -3.69
C MET A 23 1.19 -9.31 -3.86
N ILE A 24 1.61 -8.14 -3.36
CA ILE A 24 0.82 -6.91 -3.42
C ILE A 24 1.28 -6.02 -4.57
N ASP A 25 0.33 -5.25 -5.11
CA ASP A 25 0.61 -4.30 -6.19
C ASP A 25 1.69 -3.29 -5.75
N GLY A 26 2.65 -3.03 -6.64
CA GLY A 26 3.65 -1.97 -6.48
C GLY A 26 3.00 -0.60 -6.23
N ASN A 27 1.80 -0.36 -6.77
CA ASN A 27 1.04 0.87 -6.54
C ASN A 27 0.64 1.05 -5.08
N ILE A 28 0.59 -0.01 -4.27
CA ILE A 28 0.38 0.08 -2.82
C ILE A 28 1.73 0.03 -2.10
N ARG A 29 2.62 -0.86 -2.54
CA ARG A 29 3.90 -1.08 -1.86
C ARG A 29 4.83 0.14 -1.91
N TYR A 30 5.03 0.74 -3.09
CA TYR A 30 6.00 1.83 -3.25
C TYR A 30 5.60 3.12 -2.51
N PRO A 31 4.34 3.59 -2.59
CA PRO A 31 3.93 4.79 -1.86
C PRO A 31 3.97 4.62 -0.36
N VAL A 32 3.58 3.44 0.14
CA VAL A 32 3.63 3.16 1.58
C VAL A 32 5.08 3.03 2.06
N MET A 33 5.98 2.44 1.27
CA MET A 33 7.42 2.46 1.56
C MET A 33 8.03 3.87 1.51
N ALA A 34 7.42 4.82 0.79
CA ALA A 34 7.84 6.21 0.79
C ALA A 34 7.37 6.99 2.04
N LEU A 35 6.39 6.45 2.79
CA LEU A 35 6.08 6.95 4.13
C LEU A 35 7.19 6.58 5.11
N SER A 36 7.39 7.43 6.12
CA SER A 36 8.22 7.08 7.28
C SER A 36 7.72 5.77 7.92
N PRO A 37 8.60 4.93 8.49
CA PRO A 37 8.20 3.67 9.14
C PRO A 37 7.14 3.84 10.24
N GLU A 38 7.14 5.00 10.90
CA GLU A 38 6.14 5.42 11.89
C GLU A 38 4.73 5.59 11.31
N GLY A 39 4.62 5.82 10.00
CA GLY A 39 3.37 5.95 9.26
C GLY A 39 2.83 4.64 8.70
N TRP A 40 3.60 3.56 8.68
CA TRP A 40 3.14 2.24 8.22
C TRP A 40 2.01 1.61 9.05
N PRO A 41 1.94 1.78 10.39
CA PRO A 41 0.80 1.29 11.15
C PRO A 41 -0.44 2.20 11.06
N ASP A 42 -0.33 3.39 10.45
CA ASP A 42 -1.44 4.33 10.31
C ASP A 42 -2.29 3.99 9.07
N ARG A 43 -3.45 3.39 9.30
CA ARG A 43 -4.40 3.02 8.25
C ARG A 43 -4.81 4.20 7.37
N ALA A 44 -4.99 5.40 7.92
CA ALA A 44 -5.39 6.57 7.14
C ALA A 44 -4.27 6.98 6.17
N LYS A 45 -3.03 7.06 6.66
CA LYS A 45 -1.87 7.42 5.82
C LYS A 45 -1.58 6.39 4.73
N VAL A 46 -1.70 5.11 5.05
CA VAL A 46 -1.48 4.02 4.09
C VAL A 46 -2.56 4.02 3.00
N ASN A 47 -3.83 4.23 3.39
CA ASN A 47 -4.92 4.33 2.43
C ASN A 47 -4.82 5.59 1.56
N GLU A 48 -4.39 6.72 2.12
CA GLU A 48 -4.14 7.96 1.37
C GLU A 48 -3.00 7.78 0.35
N ALA A 49 -1.88 7.18 0.77
CA ALA A 49 -0.75 6.90 -0.11
C ALA A 49 -1.11 5.96 -1.27
N GLY A 50 -1.96 4.95 -1.01
CA GLY A 50 -2.48 4.06 -2.05
C GLY A 50 -3.52 4.71 -2.96
N ALA A 51 -4.29 5.68 -2.46
CA ALA A 51 -5.28 6.40 -3.26
C ALA A 51 -4.66 7.49 -4.16
N GLU A 52 -3.56 8.10 -3.73
CA GLU A 52 -2.87 9.13 -4.53
C GLU A 52 -2.24 8.55 -5.81
N THR A 53 -1.75 7.31 -5.75
CA THR A 53 -1.16 6.62 -6.89
C THR A 53 -2.17 6.22 -7.97
N ASP A 54 -3.39 5.86 -7.58
CA ASP A 54 -4.49 5.58 -8.52
C ASP A 54 -4.87 6.84 -9.33
N LYS A 55 -4.87 8.00 -8.68
CA LYS A 55 -5.15 9.29 -9.33
C LYS A 55 -4.04 9.73 -10.28
N VAL A 56 -2.77 9.52 -9.93
CA VAL A 56 -1.63 9.86 -10.80
C VAL A 56 -1.64 9.04 -12.10
N ARG A 57 -2.04 7.77 -12.03
CA ARG A 57 -2.15 6.91 -13.21
C ARG A 57 -3.34 7.25 -14.10
N SER A 58 -4.44 7.72 -13.50
CA SER A 58 -5.64 8.18 -14.20
C SER A 58 -5.49 9.56 -14.88
N ALA A 59 -4.47 10.33 -14.46
CA ALA A 59 -4.19 11.68 -14.97
C ALA A 59 -3.12 11.73 -16.06
N THR A 60 -2.56 10.59 -16.49
CA THR A 60 -1.64 10.51 -17.63
C THR A 60 -2.41 10.04 -18.88
N PRO A 61 -2.56 10.87 -19.92
CA PRO A 61 -3.27 10.52 -21.16
C PRO A 61 -2.53 9.49 -22.01
#